data_AF-A0A931ZW19-F1
#
_entry.id   AF-A0A931ZW19-F1
#
_cell.length_a   1.000
_cell.length_b   1.000
_cell.length_c   1.000
_cell.angle_alpha   90.00
_cell.angle_beta   90.00
_cell.angle_gamma   90.00
#
_symmetry.space_group_name_H-M   'P 1'
#
loop_
_entity.id
_entity.type
_entity.pdbx_description
1 polymer ?
#
loop_
_entity_poly.entity_id
_entity_poly.type
_entity_poly.pdbx_seq_one_letter_code
_entity_poly.pdbx_strand_id
1 'polypeptide(L)'
;MLTSRLAGYLPSLHEPPPSLPPPGAFRGQEPRPSRRGPRTGEPGHPRAGHRVLLQHRAGRSAPWSRRAGPHLAPGRDLRAGRVWETVLPGNGRPGAGGGTAHELHHGLVHQRRRRLPRACGLTAIRRIERSRRYRLTVDRSLSDEEISGFLGLVHDRMTECRYPRPLESFATGVRPEAAFTIPVLAQGRAALERINREMGLAFDDWDLDYYTALFRDRVGRDPTNVECFDIAQSNSEHSRHWFFKGRLVVDGKEVPGHLLALVKGTLDANPTNSVIAFRDNSSAIRGYAVRTILPAGSNQPGPFRPADVEYHVIFTAETHNFPSGVAPFPGAETGSGGRIRDVHATGRGGLVRIGISIGPPKVELGERTVQEA
;
A
#
# COMPACT_ATOMS: atom_id res chain seq x y z
N MET A 1 -4.27 -30.71 -0.61
CA MET A 1 -5.74 -30.71 -0.84
C MET A 1 -6.19 -29.39 -1.48
N LEU A 2 -5.75 -29.12 -2.71
CA LEU A 2 -6.19 -27.96 -3.49
C LEU A 2 -6.13 -28.26 -5.00
N THR A 3 -6.41 -29.52 -5.36
CA THR A 3 -6.29 -30.05 -6.72
C THR A 3 -7.64 -30.49 -7.32
N SER A 4 -8.78 -30.22 -6.67
CA SER A 4 -10.10 -30.72 -7.12
C SER A 4 -11.15 -29.66 -7.47
N ARG A 5 -10.79 -28.37 -7.63
CA ARG A 5 -11.79 -27.30 -7.90
C ARG A 5 -11.58 -26.48 -9.18
N LEU A 6 -10.72 -26.91 -10.10
CA LEU A 6 -10.51 -26.20 -11.39
C LEU A 6 -11.02 -26.95 -12.63
N ALA A 7 -11.71 -28.09 -12.47
CA ALA A 7 -12.19 -28.90 -13.60
C ALA A 7 -13.57 -28.50 -14.17
N GLY A 8 -14.19 -27.40 -13.71
CA GLY A 8 -15.59 -27.07 -14.03
C GLY A 8 -15.84 -25.94 -15.04
N TYR A 9 -14.82 -25.25 -15.55
CA TYR A 9 -15.01 -24.01 -16.34
C TYR A 9 -14.12 -23.91 -17.59
N LEU A 10 -14.05 -24.98 -18.39
CA LEU A 10 -13.53 -24.92 -19.74
C LEU A 10 -14.67 -25.21 -20.73
N PRO A 11 -15.17 -24.21 -21.49
CA PRO A 11 -16.07 -24.48 -22.61
C PRO A 11 -15.32 -25.28 -23.67
N SER A 12 -15.99 -26.30 -24.21
CA SER A 12 -15.54 -27.14 -25.32
C SER A 12 -15.08 -26.30 -26.53
N LEU A 13 -13.79 -26.39 -26.85
CA LEU A 13 -13.20 -25.84 -28.08
C LEU A 13 -13.58 -26.73 -29.26
N HIS A 14 -14.75 -26.50 -29.86
CA HIS A 14 -15.12 -27.11 -31.14
C HIS A 14 -16.08 -26.26 -31.96
N GLU A 15 -15.79 -24.97 -32.18
CA GLU A 15 -16.35 -24.19 -33.30
C GLU A 15 -15.32 -23.16 -33.81
N PRO A 16 -15.19 -22.95 -35.14
CA PRO A 16 -14.33 -21.91 -35.68
C PRO A 16 -14.95 -20.52 -35.46
N PRO A 17 -14.15 -19.46 -35.25
CA PRO A 17 -14.65 -18.11 -35.02
C PRO A 17 -15.30 -17.53 -36.29
N PRO A 18 -16.36 -16.69 -36.16
CA PRO A 18 -16.96 -16.01 -37.31
C PRO A 18 -15.97 -15.01 -37.92
N SER A 19 -15.93 -14.96 -39.26
CA SER A 19 -15.10 -14.06 -40.05
C SER A 19 -15.46 -12.59 -39.82
N LEU A 20 -14.46 -11.75 -39.52
CA LEU A 20 -14.59 -10.29 -39.43
C LEU A 20 -14.89 -9.68 -40.82
N PRO A 21 -15.80 -8.69 -40.93
CA PRO A 21 -16.03 -7.98 -42.18
C PRO A 21 -14.85 -7.04 -42.53
N PRO A 22 -14.59 -6.78 -43.82
CA PRO A 22 -13.47 -5.94 -44.25
C PRO A 22 -13.67 -4.46 -43.88
N PRO A 23 -12.56 -3.69 -43.75
CA PRO A 23 -12.59 -2.33 -43.20
C PRO A 23 -13.28 -1.34 -44.15
N GLY A 24 -14.42 -0.80 -43.71
CA GLY A 24 -15.10 0.32 -44.34
C GLY A 24 -14.37 1.64 -44.07
N ALA A 25 -14.10 2.40 -45.14
CA ALA A 25 -13.46 3.71 -45.11
C ALA A 25 -14.28 4.74 -44.32
N PHE A 26 -13.77 5.20 -43.18
CA PHE A 26 -14.28 6.41 -42.52
C PHE A 26 -13.70 7.66 -43.18
N ARG A 27 -14.50 8.26 -44.09
CA ARG A 27 -14.30 9.64 -44.55
C ARG A 27 -14.67 10.61 -43.42
N GLY A 28 -13.81 11.61 -43.21
CA GLY A 28 -13.96 12.62 -42.18
C GLY A 28 -15.22 13.48 -42.33
N GLN A 29 -15.73 13.96 -41.20
CA GLN A 29 -16.64 15.10 -41.13
C GLN A 29 -16.05 16.17 -40.20
N GLU A 30 -15.90 17.36 -40.76
CA GLU A 30 -15.53 18.61 -40.09
C GLU A 30 -16.63 19.12 -39.12
N PRO A 31 -16.29 20.00 -38.17
CA PRO A 31 -17.18 20.41 -37.08
C PRO A 31 -18.15 21.52 -37.49
N ARG A 32 -19.37 21.51 -36.92
CA ARG A 32 -20.33 22.63 -37.02
C ARG A 32 -20.73 23.20 -35.64
N PRO A 33 -21.06 24.51 -35.55
CA PRO A 33 -20.89 25.30 -34.32
C PRO A 33 -22.14 25.40 -33.43
N SER A 34 -21.90 25.87 -32.20
CA SER A 34 -22.85 26.10 -31.11
C SER A 34 -23.93 27.15 -31.39
N ARG A 35 -25.15 26.91 -30.90
CA ARG A 35 -26.15 27.97 -30.63
C ARG A 35 -26.84 27.77 -29.27
N ARG A 36 -26.74 28.79 -28.42
CA ARG A 36 -27.54 29.00 -27.20
C ARG A 36 -28.87 29.68 -27.56
N GLY A 37 -29.94 29.35 -26.84
CA GLY A 37 -31.19 30.12 -26.79
C GLY A 37 -32.04 29.67 -25.58
N PRO A 38 -32.75 30.57 -24.87
CA PRO A 38 -33.32 30.32 -23.55
C PRO A 38 -34.77 29.80 -23.62
N ARG A 39 -35.24 29.11 -22.57
CA ARG A 39 -36.68 28.81 -22.37
C ARG A 39 -37.12 29.08 -20.94
N THR A 40 -38.32 29.64 -20.85
CA THR A 40 -39.05 30.27 -19.75
C THR A 40 -39.96 29.29 -18.99
N GLY A 41 -40.52 29.75 -17.85
CA GLY A 41 -41.08 28.96 -16.75
C GLY A 41 -42.46 28.27 -16.90
N GLU A 42 -42.63 27.26 -16.02
CA GLU A 42 -43.78 26.82 -15.17
C GLU A 42 -45.10 26.24 -15.78
N PRO A 43 -45.95 25.48 -15.00
CA PRO A 43 -45.86 24.94 -13.61
C PRO A 43 -46.13 23.39 -13.51
N GLY A 44 -46.06 22.80 -12.30
CA GLY A 44 -45.98 21.34 -12.08
C GLY A 44 -47.07 20.64 -11.25
N HIS A 45 -46.76 19.40 -10.82
CA HIS A 45 -47.38 18.61 -9.73
C HIS A 45 -46.52 17.34 -9.44
N PRO A 46 -46.65 16.67 -8.28
CA PRO A 46 -45.52 16.43 -7.39
C PRO A 46 -45.01 14.98 -7.43
N ARG A 47 -43.70 14.80 -7.25
CA ARG A 47 -43.11 13.50 -6.85
C ARG A 47 -42.28 13.70 -5.59
N ALA A 48 -42.68 12.97 -4.55
CA ALA A 48 -41.97 12.91 -3.28
C ALA A 48 -40.55 12.42 -3.48
N GLY A 49 -39.58 13.22 -3.06
CA GLY A 49 -38.17 12.89 -3.04
C GLY A 49 -37.52 13.64 -1.88
N HIS A 50 -37.13 12.91 -0.84
CA HIS A 50 -36.35 13.45 0.26
C HIS A 50 -35.00 13.95 -0.28
N ARG A 51 -34.77 15.27 -0.21
CA ARG A 51 -33.46 15.90 -0.44
C ARG A 51 -32.92 16.44 0.88
N VAL A 52 -31.81 15.86 1.34
CA VAL A 52 -30.99 16.38 2.42
C VAL A 52 -30.17 17.54 1.87
N LEU A 53 -30.36 18.74 2.42
CA LEU A 53 -29.64 19.96 2.05
C LEU A 53 -28.42 20.12 2.98
N LEU A 54 -27.22 19.91 2.45
CA LEU A 54 -25.96 20.25 3.13
C LEU A 54 -25.59 21.70 2.81
N GLN A 55 -25.84 22.61 3.76
CA GLN A 55 -25.41 24.00 3.67
C GLN A 55 -23.96 24.13 4.15
N HIS A 56 -23.04 24.36 3.21
CA HIS A 56 -21.68 24.80 3.50
C HIS A 56 -21.70 26.26 3.95
N ARG A 57 -21.36 26.54 5.21
CA ARG A 57 -21.05 27.90 5.66
C ARG A 57 -19.55 28.12 5.59
N ALA A 58 -19.11 28.86 4.57
CA ALA A 58 -17.76 29.38 4.46
C ALA A 58 -17.51 30.42 5.58
N GLY A 59 -16.64 30.08 6.53
CA GLY A 59 -16.12 31.01 7.53
C GLY A 59 -15.01 31.86 6.93
N ARG A 60 -15.23 33.17 6.89
CA ARG A 60 -14.31 34.20 6.36
C ARG A 60 -13.01 34.23 7.17
N SER A 61 -11.89 34.25 6.48
CA SER A 61 -10.55 34.53 7.01
C SER A 61 -10.41 36.01 7.36
N ALA A 62 -10.03 36.31 8.61
CA ALA A 62 -9.60 37.64 9.03
C ALA A 62 -8.08 37.82 8.83
N PRO A 63 -7.58 39.03 8.53
CA PRO A 63 -6.17 39.27 8.24
C PRO A 63 -5.31 39.22 9.51
N TRP A 64 -4.17 38.52 9.44
CA TRP A 64 -3.17 38.46 10.50
C TRP A 64 -2.37 39.77 10.53
N SER A 65 -2.59 40.60 11.55
CA SER A 65 -1.73 41.76 11.84
C SER A 65 -0.52 41.31 12.66
N ARG A 66 0.68 41.68 12.21
CA ARG A 66 1.93 41.46 12.95
C ARG A 66 1.92 42.32 14.22
N ARG A 67 1.96 41.69 15.39
CA ARG A 67 2.51 42.32 16.60
C ARG A 67 3.69 41.49 17.09
N ALA A 68 4.85 42.15 17.16
CA ALA A 68 6.04 41.62 17.81
C ALA A 68 5.79 41.54 19.33
N GLY A 69 6.14 40.39 19.93
CA GLY A 69 6.17 40.14 21.36
C GLY A 69 7.49 39.45 21.73
N PRO A 70 7.96 39.57 22.98
CA PRO A 70 9.38 39.80 23.28
C PRO A 70 10.26 38.56 23.14
N HIS A 71 11.54 38.83 22.87
CA HIS A 71 12.65 37.88 22.83
C HIS A 71 12.68 37.00 24.09
N LEU A 72 12.62 35.68 23.89
CA LEU A 72 12.93 34.68 24.93
C LEU A 72 14.44 34.39 24.90
N ALA A 73 15.09 34.61 26.04
CA ALA A 73 16.52 34.37 26.24
C ALA A 73 16.91 32.88 26.03
N PRO A 74 18.16 32.60 25.61
CA PRO A 74 18.63 31.24 25.38
C PRO A 74 18.98 30.55 26.71
N GLY A 75 18.43 29.37 26.97
CA GLY A 75 18.85 28.55 28.13
C GLY A 75 17.76 27.82 28.92
N ARG A 76 16.72 27.29 28.27
CA ARG A 76 15.85 26.29 28.92
C ARG A 76 15.59 25.10 27.99
N ASP A 77 16.15 23.95 28.38
CA ASP A 77 15.75 22.64 27.89
C ASP A 77 14.23 22.47 28.08
N LEU A 78 13.48 22.45 26.99
CA LEU A 78 12.08 22.07 26.97
C LEU A 78 12.00 20.54 27.13
N ARG A 79 12.07 20.10 28.39
CA ARG A 79 11.71 18.72 28.77
C ARG A 79 10.23 18.49 28.51
N ALA A 80 9.95 17.39 27.82
CA ALA A 80 8.69 16.63 27.70
C ALA A 80 7.38 17.42 27.52
N GLY A 81 6.65 17.07 26.46
CA GLY A 81 5.42 17.73 26.04
C GLY A 81 4.40 17.92 27.16
N ARG A 82 4.07 19.18 27.45
CA ARG A 82 2.77 19.50 28.04
C ARG A 82 1.72 19.14 27.02
N VAL A 83 0.98 18.07 27.30
CA VAL A 83 -0.31 17.82 26.68
C VAL A 83 -1.16 19.05 26.98
N TRP A 84 -1.63 19.74 25.94
CA TRP A 84 -2.56 20.86 26.10
C TRP A 84 -3.90 20.27 26.56
N GLU A 85 -4.12 20.27 27.87
CA GLU A 85 -5.45 20.05 28.45
C GLU A 85 -6.25 21.34 28.28
N THR A 86 -7.12 21.38 27.28
CA THR A 86 -8.26 22.29 27.29
C THR A 86 -9.42 21.54 27.92
N VAL A 87 -9.45 21.47 29.26
CA VAL A 87 -10.69 21.16 29.98
C VAL A 87 -11.51 22.44 29.98
N LEU A 88 -12.51 22.53 29.10
CA LEU A 88 -13.55 23.54 29.25
C LEU A 88 -14.33 23.20 30.53
N PRO A 89 -14.39 24.07 31.54
CA PRO A 89 -15.22 23.80 32.71
C PRO A 89 -16.68 23.85 32.27
N GLY A 90 -17.31 22.67 32.22
CA GLY A 90 -18.76 22.57 32.15
C GLY A 90 -19.34 23.04 33.48
N ASN A 91 -20.11 24.12 33.46
CA ASN A 91 -20.92 24.57 34.59
C ASN A 91 -21.93 23.48 34.98
N GLY A 92 -21.65 22.73 36.05
CA GLY A 92 -22.57 21.77 36.63
C GLY A 92 -22.34 21.67 38.14
N ARG A 93 -23.38 21.98 38.93
CA ARG A 93 -23.39 21.84 40.40
C ARG A 93 -23.19 20.37 40.83
N PRO A 94 -22.61 20.11 42.01
CA PRO A 94 -22.39 18.74 42.50
C PRO A 94 -23.70 18.12 42.99
N GLY A 95 -24.19 17.12 42.28
CA GLY A 95 -25.25 16.21 42.73
C GLY A 95 -24.64 14.87 43.13
N ALA A 96 -24.89 14.45 44.37
CA ALA A 96 -24.38 13.24 44.97
C ALA A 96 -24.84 11.97 44.21
N GLY A 97 -23.87 11.16 43.80
CA GLY A 97 -24.05 9.82 43.25
C GLY A 97 -22.68 9.17 43.18
N GLY A 98 -22.37 8.32 44.15
CA GLY A 98 -21.08 7.63 44.29
C GLY A 98 -20.90 6.55 43.23
N GLY A 99 -20.66 6.95 41.99
CA GLY A 99 -20.06 6.09 40.98
C GLY A 99 -18.56 6.32 40.97
N THR A 100 -17.78 5.31 41.32
CA THR A 100 -16.31 5.33 41.12
C THR A 100 -16.02 5.35 39.64
N ALA A 101 -15.86 6.55 39.06
CA ALA A 101 -15.42 6.72 37.69
C ALA A 101 -13.96 6.26 37.55
N HIS A 102 -13.76 5.03 37.07
CA HIS A 102 -12.43 4.56 36.71
C HIS A 102 -12.01 5.16 35.37
N GLU A 103 -11.23 6.23 35.40
CA GLU A 103 -10.70 6.82 34.18
C GLU A 103 -9.57 5.95 33.63
N LEU A 104 -9.90 5.01 32.76
CA LEU A 104 -8.91 4.23 32.06
C LEU A 104 -8.18 5.11 31.03
N HIS A 105 -6.88 5.27 31.18
CA HIS A 105 -6.05 5.87 30.14
C HIS A 105 -5.75 4.79 29.10
N HIS A 106 -6.46 4.82 27.96
CA HIS A 106 -6.28 3.80 26.92
C HIS A 106 -5.89 4.44 25.57
N GLY A 107 -4.57 4.49 25.32
CA GLY A 107 -3.89 4.78 24.03
C GLY A 107 -4.01 3.64 23.01
N LEU A 108 -3.74 3.77 21.71
CA LEU A 108 -3.15 4.82 20.84
C LEU A 108 -3.55 4.49 19.37
N VAL A 109 -3.52 5.46 18.45
CA VAL A 109 -3.74 5.26 16.98
C VAL A 109 -2.58 5.85 16.24
N HIS A 110 -1.84 5.05 15.48
CA HIS A 110 -0.62 5.51 14.85
C HIS A 110 -0.91 6.37 13.60
N GLN A 111 -0.44 7.63 13.61
CA GLN A 111 -0.25 8.44 12.39
C GLN A 111 1.02 9.29 12.55
N ARG A 112 2.12 8.87 11.91
CA ARG A 112 3.39 9.58 11.95
C ARG A 112 3.28 10.93 11.24
N ARG A 113 3.45 12.04 11.95
CA ARG A 113 3.60 13.39 11.34
C ARG A 113 4.92 14.02 11.73
N ARG A 114 5.96 13.78 10.94
CA ARG A 114 7.29 14.39 11.15
C ARG A 114 7.53 15.68 10.36
N ARG A 115 6.87 15.86 9.22
CA ARG A 115 7.24 16.91 8.25
C ARG A 115 6.64 18.29 8.54
N LEU A 116 5.45 18.36 9.13
CA LEU A 116 4.74 19.63 9.31
C LEU A 116 5.46 20.62 10.27
N PRO A 117 5.94 20.21 11.47
CA PRO A 117 6.59 21.15 12.39
C PRO A 117 7.87 21.76 11.79
N ARG A 118 8.65 20.95 11.10
CA ARG A 118 9.90 21.41 10.47
C ARG A 118 9.63 22.40 9.33
N ALA A 119 8.58 22.19 8.54
CA ALA A 119 8.17 23.15 7.50
C ALA A 119 7.70 24.49 8.10
N CYS A 120 7.19 24.49 9.34
CA CYS A 120 6.83 25.69 10.09
C CYS A 120 7.98 26.29 10.91
N GLY A 121 9.22 25.81 10.77
CA GLY A 121 10.38 26.32 11.53
C GLY A 121 10.51 25.78 12.96
N LEU A 122 9.65 24.84 13.38
CA LEU A 122 9.70 24.22 14.72
C LEU A 122 10.73 23.08 14.76
N THR A 123 12.01 23.43 14.82
CA THR A 123 13.15 22.48 14.77
C THR A 123 13.34 21.67 16.04
N ALA A 124 12.85 22.17 17.19
CA ALA A 124 12.91 21.45 18.47
C ALA A 124 12.02 20.18 18.49
N ILE A 125 10.97 20.13 17.66
CA ILE A 125 10.04 19.01 17.62
C ILE A 125 10.60 17.91 16.71
N ARG A 126 11.11 16.83 17.32
CA ARG A 126 11.68 15.69 16.59
C ARG A 126 10.64 14.68 16.09
N ARG A 127 9.53 14.54 16.83
CA ARG A 127 8.47 13.56 16.55
C ARG A 127 7.16 14.03 17.20
N ILE A 128 6.05 13.86 16.49
CA ILE A 128 4.69 13.99 17.01
C ILE A 128 3.98 12.67 16.71
N GLU A 129 3.23 12.16 17.68
CA GLU A 129 2.30 11.05 17.49
C GLU A 129 0.92 11.40 18.05
N ARG A 130 -0.09 10.66 17.59
CA ARG A 130 -1.48 10.79 18.03
C ARG A 130 -1.86 9.55 18.83
N SER A 131 -2.72 9.72 19.83
CA SER A 131 -3.38 8.64 20.55
C SER A 131 -4.88 8.86 20.64
N ARG A 132 -5.66 7.79 20.75
CA ARG A 132 -7.03 7.83 21.27
C ARG A 132 -6.98 7.64 22.79
N ARG A 133 -7.92 8.20 23.55
CA ARG A 133 -8.11 7.90 24.98
C ARG A 133 -9.58 7.58 25.18
N TYR A 134 -9.87 6.40 25.73
CA TYR A 134 -11.23 5.98 26.04
C TYR A 134 -11.50 6.12 27.52
N ARG A 135 -12.46 6.96 27.90
CA ARG A 135 -12.95 7.02 29.27
C ARG A 135 -14.16 6.08 29.40
N LEU A 136 -14.00 5.04 30.19
CA LEU A 136 -15.08 4.11 30.52
C LEU A 136 -15.67 4.50 31.88
N THR A 137 -16.98 4.66 31.94
CA THR A 137 -17.69 4.91 33.20
C THR A 137 -18.48 3.66 33.54
N VAL A 138 -18.12 3.03 34.65
CA VAL A 138 -18.69 1.77 35.12
C VAL A 138 -18.85 1.84 36.64
N ASP A 139 -19.92 1.24 37.17
CA ASP A 139 -20.23 1.29 38.60
C ASP A 139 -19.40 0.32 39.44
N ARG A 140 -18.52 -0.46 38.79
CA ARG A 140 -17.58 -1.40 39.40
C ARG A 140 -16.26 -1.40 38.65
N SER A 141 -15.23 -1.96 39.27
CA SER A 141 -13.99 -2.26 38.56
C SER A 141 -14.21 -3.35 37.50
N LEU A 142 -13.49 -3.22 36.38
CA LEU A 142 -13.47 -4.20 35.29
C LEU A 142 -12.39 -5.25 35.55
N SER A 143 -12.66 -6.51 35.19
CA SER A 143 -11.63 -7.56 35.15
C SER A 143 -10.71 -7.40 33.94
N ASP A 144 -9.56 -8.08 33.94
CA ASP A 144 -8.63 -8.06 32.82
C ASP A 144 -9.24 -8.66 31.54
N GLU A 145 -10.12 -9.66 31.67
CA GLU A 145 -10.86 -10.25 30.56
C GLU A 145 -11.82 -9.24 29.92
N GLU A 146 -12.51 -8.45 30.74
CA GLU A 146 -13.44 -7.41 30.27
C GLU A 146 -12.69 -6.27 29.57
N ILE A 147 -11.54 -5.88 30.12
CA ILE A 147 -10.65 -4.91 29.49
C ILE A 147 -10.14 -5.46 28.15
N SER A 148 -9.71 -6.72 28.09
CA SER A 148 -9.27 -7.38 26.86
C SER A 148 -10.38 -7.44 25.81
N GLY A 149 -11.60 -7.80 26.23
CA GLY A 149 -12.79 -7.81 25.37
C GLY A 149 -13.10 -6.43 24.80
N PHE A 150 -13.08 -5.39 25.63
CA PHE A 150 -13.24 -4.00 25.17
C PHE A 150 -12.16 -3.61 24.17
N LEU A 151 -10.89 -3.91 24.48
CA LEU A 151 -9.77 -3.61 23.59
C LEU A 151 -9.95 -4.27 22.22
N GLY A 152 -10.39 -5.53 22.17
CA GLY A 152 -10.66 -6.24 20.91
C GLY A 152 -11.68 -5.56 19.99
N LEU A 153 -12.53 -4.68 20.54
CA LEU A 153 -13.51 -3.90 19.77
C LEU A 153 -12.97 -2.56 19.27
N VAL A 154 -11.99 -1.96 19.96
CA VAL A 154 -11.62 -0.55 19.77
C VAL A 154 -10.22 -0.31 19.23
N HIS A 155 -9.40 -1.35 19.09
CA HIS A 155 -8.10 -1.24 18.45
C HIS A 155 -7.83 -2.40 17.48
N ASP A 156 -7.00 -2.13 16.49
CA ASP A 156 -6.46 -3.16 15.60
C ASP A 156 -5.19 -3.76 16.20
N ARG A 157 -5.28 -5.02 16.65
CA ARG A 157 -4.15 -5.76 17.25
C ARG A 157 -2.91 -5.86 16.35
N MET A 158 -3.07 -5.74 15.02
CA MET A 158 -1.96 -5.84 14.08
C MET A 158 -1.17 -4.53 13.95
N THR A 159 -1.80 -3.39 14.23
CA THR A 159 -1.23 -2.07 13.96
C THR A 159 -1.21 -1.13 15.18
N GLU A 160 -1.89 -1.49 16.25
CA GLU A 160 -2.07 -0.69 17.45
C GLU A 160 -1.73 -1.49 18.72
N CYS A 161 -1.41 -0.77 19.80
CA CYS A 161 -1.13 -1.39 21.09
C CYS A 161 -1.66 -0.53 22.25
N ARG A 162 -1.96 -1.19 23.38
CA ARG A 162 -2.40 -0.53 24.61
C ARG A 162 -1.22 0.11 25.34
N TYR A 163 -1.43 1.34 25.81
CA TYR A 163 -0.57 2.00 26.77
C TYR A 163 -1.27 2.08 28.14
N PRO A 164 -0.76 1.38 29.18
CA PRO A 164 -1.35 1.45 30.52
C PRO A 164 -1.17 2.83 31.18
N ARG A 165 -0.16 3.59 30.77
CA ARG A 165 0.18 4.92 31.29
C ARG A 165 0.62 5.84 30.14
N PRO A 166 0.54 7.17 30.31
CA PRO A 166 1.07 8.12 29.33
C PRO A 166 2.54 7.84 29.00
N LEU A 167 2.90 7.97 27.73
CA LEU A 167 4.29 7.81 27.28
C LEU A 167 5.16 8.97 27.75
N GLU A 168 6.24 8.67 28.45
CA GLU A 168 7.25 9.64 28.86
C GLU A 168 8.34 9.83 27.79
N SER A 169 8.53 8.84 26.91
CA SER A 169 9.55 8.85 25.87
C SER A 169 9.11 8.07 24.62
N PHE A 170 9.63 8.48 23.47
CA PHE A 170 9.52 7.74 22.20
C PHE A 170 10.74 6.87 21.91
N ALA A 171 11.72 6.83 22.82
CA ALA A 171 12.88 5.96 22.69
C ALA A 171 12.41 4.50 22.75
N THR A 172 12.70 3.73 21.71
CA THR A 172 12.31 2.32 21.64
C THR A 172 13.24 1.42 22.45
N GLY A 173 14.41 1.92 22.87
CA GLY A 173 15.47 1.12 23.51
C GLY A 173 16.17 0.12 22.57
N VAL A 174 15.65 -0.05 21.35
CA VAL A 174 16.19 -0.97 20.33
C VAL A 174 17.58 -0.50 19.91
N ARG A 175 18.57 -1.37 20.10
CA ARG A 175 19.93 -1.21 19.58
C ARG A 175 20.04 -2.03 18.29
N PRO A 176 20.52 -1.47 17.18
CA PRO A 176 20.78 -2.24 15.97
C PRO A 176 21.72 -3.41 16.28
N GLU A 177 21.33 -4.61 15.86
CA GLU A 177 22.17 -5.80 15.98
C GLU A 177 23.32 -5.73 14.96
N ALA A 178 24.50 -6.20 15.35
CA ALA A 178 25.63 -6.29 14.44
C ALA A 178 25.42 -7.42 13.43
N ALA A 179 25.83 -7.21 12.18
CA ALA A 179 25.93 -8.30 11.23
C ALA A 179 26.94 -9.35 11.75
N PHE A 180 26.65 -10.62 11.52
CA PHE A 180 27.50 -11.73 11.93
C PHE A 180 27.75 -12.70 10.78
N THR A 181 28.79 -13.51 10.95
CA THR A 181 29.30 -14.43 9.94
C THR A 181 28.82 -15.86 10.23
N ILE A 182 28.43 -16.59 9.18
CA ILE A 182 27.98 -17.98 9.26
C ILE A 182 29.15 -18.89 8.89
N PRO A 183 29.63 -19.76 9.79
CA PRO A 183 30.88 -20.50 9.61
C PRO A 183 30.76 -21.68 8.63
N VAL A 184 30.45 -21.40 7.36
CA VAL A 184 30.30 -22.38 6.28
C VAL A 184 31.63 -23.06 5.95
N LEU A 185 32.77 -22.37 6.06
CA LEU A 185 34.08 -22.98 5.81
C LEU A 185 34.42 -24.04 6.85
N ALA A 186 34.11 -23.77 8.13
CA ALA A 186 34.43 -24.66 9.24
C ALA A 186 33.38 -25.76 9.47
N GLN A 187 32.09 -25.42 9.31
CA GLN A 187 30.96 -26.29 9.66
C GLN A 187 30.16 -26.76 8.44
N GLY A 188 30.50 -26.30 7.23
CA GLY A 188 29.86 -26.73 5.99
C GLY A 188 28.35 -26.42 5.96
N ARG A 189 27.61 -27.32 5.32
CA ARG A 189 26.15 -27.27 5.11
C ARG A 189 25.38 -27.07 6.42
N ALA A 190 25.83 -27.67 7.52
CA ALA A 190 25.16 -27.59 8.81
C ALA A 190 25.04 -26.14 9.33
N ALA A 191 26.01 -25.27 9.01
CA ALA A 191 25.92 -23.85 9.36
C ALA A 191 24.77 -23.15 8.62
N LEU A 192 24.59 -23.49 7.33
CA LEU A 192 23.51 -22.93 6.51
C LEU A 192 22.14 -23.50 6.90
N GLU A 193 22.04 -24.78 7.24
CA GLU A 193 20.78 -25.36 7.77
C GLU A 193 20.34 -24.66 9.06
N ARG A 194 21.28 -24.39 9.96
CA ARG A 194 21.00 -23.69 11.20
C ARG A 194 20.47 -22.29 10.95
N ILE A 195 21.19 -21.48 10.16
CA ILE A 195 20.75 -20.10 9.88
C ILE A 195 19.45 -20.05 9.05
N ASN A 196 19.24 -21.03 8.16
CA ASN A 196 17.99 -21.17 7.40
C ASN A 196 16.78 -21.31 8.33
N ARG A 197 16.90 -22.15 9.37
CA ARG A 197 15.84 -22.31 10.38
C ARG A 197 15.70 -21.10 11.30
N GLU A 198 16.80 -20.55 11.80
CA GLU A 198 16.79 -19.41 12.73
C GLU A 198 16.19 -18.15 12.10
N MET A 199 16.52 -17.87 10.84
CA MET A 199 16.08 -16.66 10.13
C MET A 199 14.88 -16.87 9.20
N GLY A 200 14.43 -18.12 9.00
CA GLY A 200 13.33 -18.44 8.09
C GLY A 200 13.66 -18.13 6.63
N LEU A 201 14.84 -18.54 6.15
CA LEU A 201 15.33 -18.23 4.80
C LEU A 201 14.65 -19.05 3.70
N ALA A 202 13.98 -20.15 4.07
CA ALA A 202 13.26 -21.05 3.18
C ALA A 202 14.12 -21.68 2.06
N PHE A 203 15.42 -21.90 2.33
CA PHE A 203 16.28 -22.69 1.44
C PHE A 203 15.86 -24.16 1.45
N ASP A 204 15.75 -24.74 0.25
CA ASP A 204 15.60 -26.18 0.08
C ASP A 204 16.95 -26.91 0.09
N ASP A 205 16.93 -28.24 -0.08
CA ASP A 205 18.16 -29.04 -0.07
C ASP A 205 19.13 -28.65 -1.20
N TRP A 206 18.60 -28.25 -2.36
CA TRP A 206 19.41 -27.85 -3.50
C TRP A 206 20.08 -26.50 -3.25
N ASP A 207 19.34 -25.53 -2.72
CA ASP A 207 19.84 -24.23 -2.29
C ASP A 207 20.97 -24.40 -1.26
N LEU A 208 20.76 -25.23 -0.24
CA LEU A 208 21.75 -25.49 0.81
C LEU A 208 23.04 -26.06 0.24
N ASP A 209 22.95 -27.03 -0.66
CA ASP A 209 24.12 -27.64 -1.31
C ASP A 209 24.84 -26.64 -2.21
N TYR A 210 24.08 -25.91 -3.04
CA TYR A 210 24.60 -24.91 -3.96
C TYR A 210 25.31 -23.77 -3.22
N TYR A 211 24.68 -23.17 -2.22
CA TYR A 211 25.28 -22.06 -1.48
C TYR A 211 26.45 -22.51 -0.61
N THR A 212 26.42 -23.74 -0.07
CA THR A 212 27.58 -24.30 0.64
C THR A 212 28.78 -24.39 -0.31
N ALA A 213 28.60 -24.97 -1.49
CA ALA A 213 29.66 -25.06 -2.49
C ALA A 213 30.10 -23.69 -3.01
N LEU A 214 29.17 -22.76 -3.21
CA LEU A 214 29.47 -21.39 -3.61
C LEU A 214 30.43 -20.72 -2.62
N PHE A 215 30.08 -20.68 -1.33
CA PHE A 215 30.88 -19.97 -0.33
C PHE A 215 32.20 -20.68 -0.04
N ARG A 216 32.21 -22.02 -0.04
CA ARG A 216 33.41 -22.81 0.21
C ARG A 216 34.38 -22.85 -0.98
N ASP A 217 33.87 -23.17 -2.17
CA ASP A 217 34.71 -23.58 -3.30
C ASP A 217 34.95 -22.45 -4.30
N ARG A 218 34.07 -21.44 -4.36
CA ARG A 218 34.17 -20.30 -5.31
C ARG A 218 34.55 -18.99 -4.62
N VAL A 219 33.83 -18.62 -3.57
CA VAL A 219 34.02 -17.34 -2.88
C VAL A 219 35.19 -17.43 -1.88
N GLY A 220 35.37 -18.58 -1.23
CA GLY A 220 36.49 -18.83 -0.32
C GLY A 220 36.38 -18.07 1.01
N ARG A 221 35.17 -17.71 1.44
CA ARG A 221 34.89 -17.09 2.75
C ARG A 221 33.49 -17.41 3.24
N ASP A 222 33.32 -17.26 4.54
CA ASP A 222 32.02 -17.35 5.18
C ASP A 222 31.07 -16.21 4.72
N PRO A 223 29.78 -16.50 4.49
CA PRO A 223 28.77 -15.48 4.28
C PRO A 223 28.36 -14.78 5.57
N THR A 224 27.91 -13.55 5.44
CA THR A 224 27.22 -12.84 6.52
C THR A 224 25.73 -13.17 6.55
N ASN A 225 25.06 -12.96 7.68
CA ASN A 225 23.62 -13.12 7.80
C ASN A 225 22.84 -12.20 6.86
N VAL A 226 23.38 -11.02 6.56
CA VAL A 226 22.81 -10.08 5.58
C VAL A 226 22.87 -10.66 4.17
N GLU A 227 24.00 -11.26 3.76
CA GLU A 227 24.14 -11.91 2.45
C GLU A 227 23.21 -13.12 2.32
N CYS A 228 23.12 -13.96 3.35
CA CYS A 228 22.17 -15.08 3.37
C CYS A 228 20.72 -14.61 3.21
N PHE A 229 20.35 -13.53 3.90
CA PHE A 229 19.01 -12.96 3.80
C PHE A 229 18.73 -12.35 2.41
N ASP A 230 19.69 -11.64 1.83
CA ASP A 230 19.57 -11.09 0.47
C ASP A 230 19.41 -12.20 -0.58
N ILE A 231 20.21 -13.26 -0.48
CA ILE A 231 20.10 -14.44 -1.36
C ILE A 231 18.70 -15.05 -1.26
N ALA A 232 18.17 -15.22 -0.04
CA ALA A 232 16.83 -15.76 0.18
C ALA A 232 15.73 -14.91 -0.47
N GLN A 233 15.80 -13.57 -0.34
CA GLN A 233 14.81 -12.68 -0.95
C GLN A 233 14.94 -12.64 -2.48
N SER A 234 16.17 -12.55 -2.97
CA SER A 234 16.49 -12.41 -4.40
C SER A 234 16.21 -13.68 -5.20
N ASN A 235 16.32 -14.85 -4.59
CA ASN A 235 16.05 -16.15 -5.23
C ASN A 235 14.70 -16.78 -4.85
N SER A 236 13.87 -16.10 -4.05
CA SER A 236 12.50 -16.54 -3.79
C SER A 236 11.68 -16.68 -5.08
N GLU A 237 10.66 -17.54 -5.06
CA GLU A 237 9.73 -17.71 -6.20
C GLU A 237 9.10 -16.39 -6.63
N HIS A 238 8.76 -15.52 -5.67
CA HIS A 238 8.17 -14.22 -5.94
C HIS A 238 9.09 -13.30 -6.76
N SER A 239 10.40 -13.40 -6.55
CA SER A 239 11.41 -12.56 -7.24
C SER A 239 11.90 -13.14 -8.56
N ARG A 240 12.07 -14.47 -8.64
CA ARG A 240 12.66 -15.13 -9.82
C ARG A 240 11.66 -15.69 -10.81
N HIS A 241 10.44 -15.96 -10.35
CA HIS A 241 9.38 -16.61 -11.11
C HIS A 241 9.82 -17.96 -11.68
N TRP A 242 10.36 -18.85 -10.84
CA TRP A 242 10.83 -20.17 -11.26
C TRP A 242 9.70 -20.97 -11.87
N PHE A 243 8.49 -20.91 -11.30
CA PHE A 243 7.33 -21.61 -11.84
C PHE A 243 7.02 -21.22 -13.29
N PHE A 244 7.09 -19.92 -13.63
CA PHE A 244 6.83 -19.43 -14.98
C PHE A 244 7.93 -19.77 -16.00
N LYS A 245 9.12 -20.13 -15.53
CA LYS A 245 10.29 -20.52 -16.34
C LYS A 245 10.58 -22.01 -16.29
N GLY A 246 9.87 -22.75 -15.45
CA GLY A 246 10.06 -24.16 -15.23
C GLY A 246 9.67 -24.99 -16.45
N ARG A 247 10.21 -26.20 -16.48
CA ARG A 247 9.85 -27.23 -17.47
C ARG A 247 8.44 -27.73 -17.21
N LEU A 248 7.62 -27.77 -18.26
CA LEU A 248 6.21 -28.17 -18.17
C LEU A 248 6.05 -29.61 -18.66
N VAL A 249 5.43 -30.46 -17.83
CA VAL A 249 5.02 -31.82 -18.22
C VAL A 249 3.52 -31.93 -17.98
N VAL A 250 2.74 -32.10 -19.05
CA VAL A 250 1.27 -32.21 -19.01
C VAL A 250 0.89 -33.60 -19.51
N ASP A 251 0.12 -34.34 -18.71
CA ASP A 251 -0.31 -35.71 -19.02
C ASP A 251 0.86 -36.64 -19.41
N GLY A 252 1.98 -36.50 -18.70
CA GLY A 252 3.20 -37.29 -18.92
C GLY A 252 4.03 -36.87 -20.13
N LYS A 253 3.64 -35.82 -20.87
CA LYS A 253 4.37 -35.31 -22.03
C LYS A 253 4.99 -33.95 -21.74
N GLU A 254 6.27 -33.82 -22.03
CA GLU A 254 6.96 -32.53 -21.93
C GLU A 254 6.45 -31.57 -23.02
N VAL A 255 6.08 -30.37 -22.60
CA VAL A 255 5.63 -29.28 -23.47
C VAL A 255 6.83 -28.40 -23.82
N PRO A 256 7.06 -28.06 -25.10
CA PRO A 256 8.19 -27.20 -25.47
C PRO A 256 8.04 -25.79 -24.90
N GLY A 257 9.14 -25.26 -24.35
CA GLY A 257 9.19 -23.92 -23.76
C GLY A 257 8.69 -23.86 -22.31
N HIS A 258 8.32 -22.66 -21.87
CA HIS A 258 7.83 -22.39 -20.51
C HIS A 258 6.74 -21.31 -20.53
N LEU A 259 5.99 -21.13 -19.44
CA LEU A 259 4.82 -20.23 -19.39
C LEU A 259 5.15 -18.80 -19.80
N LEU A 260 6.27 -18.25 -19.33
CA LEU A 260 6.70 -16.89 -19.71
C LEU A 260 7.06 -16.78 -21.20
N ALA A 261 7.51 -17.85 -21.85
CA ALA A 261 7.77 -17.85 -23.29
C ALA A 261 6.46 -17.75 -24.08
N LEU A 262 5.40 -18.42 -23.62
CA LEU A 262 4.06 -18.29 -24.20
C LEU A 262 3.56 -16.84 -24.13
N VAL A 263 3.75 -16.18 -22.98
CA VAL A 263 3.39 -14.77 -22.82
C VAL A 263 4.21 -13.87 -23.76
N LYS A 264 5.52 -14.10 -23.87
CA LYS A 264 6.40 -13.35 -24.79
C LYS A 264 6.06 -13.57 -26.26
N GLY A 265 5.62 -14.76 -26.65
CA GLY A 265 5.22 -15.07 -28.02
C GLY A 265 4.09 -14.17 -28.53
N THR A 266 3.26 -13.59 -27.65
CA THR A 266 2.23 -12.61 -28.04
C THR A 266 2.84 -11.30 -28.58
N LEU A 267 4.00 -10.90 -28.06
CA LEU A 267 4.75 -9.75 -28.55
C LEU A 267 5.43 -10.06 -29.89
N ASP A 268 6.00 -11.25 -30.02
CA ASP A 268 6.66 -11.69 -31.27
C ASP A 268 5.65 -11.77 -32.41
N ALA A 269 4.41 -12.23 -32.12
CA ALA A 269 3.32 -12.29 -33.08
C ALA A 269 2.79 -10.90 -33.49
N ASN A 270 2.86 -9.89 -32.61
CA ASN A 270 2.43 -8.53 -32.94
C ASN A 270 3.25 -7.45 -32.19
N PRO A 271 4.42 -7.06 -32.72
CA PRO A 271 5.30 -6.10 -32.06
C PRO A 271 4.88 -4.64 -32.27
N THR A 272 3.94 -4.37 -33.18
CA THR A 272 3.76 -3.08 -33.87
C THR A 272 3.52 -1.88 -32.96
N ASN A 273 2.88 -2.07 -31.80
CA ASN A 273 2.51 -0.98 -30.90
C ASN A 273 3.34 -0.90 -29.60
N SER A 274 4.26 -1.84 -29.36
CA SER A 274 5.02 -1.92 -28.11
C SER A 274 6.21 -0.95 -28.13
N VAL A 275 6.40 -0.22 -27.04
CA VAL A 275 7.57 0.65 -26.81
C VAL A 275 8.49 0.02 -25.75
N ILE A 276 7.90 -0.51 -24.68
CA ILE A 276 8.60 -1.22 -23.61
C ILE A 276 7.83 -2.50 -23.31
N ALA A 277 8.52 -3.64 -23.35
CA ALA A 277 7.98 -4.92 -22.92
C ALA A 277 9.10 -5.79 -22.32
N PHE A 278 8.82 -6.42 -21.18
CA PHE A 278 9.70 -7.38 -20.48
C PHE A 278 11.13 -6.89 -20.15
N ARG A 279 11.35 -5.57 -20.09
CA ARG A 279 12.68 -4.98 -19.85
C ARG A 279 12.68 -3.78 -18.90
N ASP A 280 11.59 -3.61 -18.15
CA ASP A 280 11.40 -2.54 -17.18
C ASP A 280 10.30 -2.96 -16.17
N ASN A 281 10.03 -2.14 -15.15
CA ASN A 281 9.02 -2.36 -14.12
C ASN A 281 7.58 -2.26 -14.66
N SER A 282 7.39 -1.69 -15.85
CA SER A 282 6.09 -1.63 -16.53
C SER A 282 6.25 -1.82 -18.04
N SER A 283 5.15 -2.10 -18.72
CA SER A 283 5.10 -2.12 -20.19
C SER A 283 4.47 -0.83 -20.71
N ALA A 284 4.85 -0.42 -21.91
CA ALA A 284 4.32 0.77 -22.56
C ALA A 284 3.99 0.50 -24.02
N ILE A 285 2.87 1.05 -24.47
CA ILE A 285 2.50 1.10 -25.89
C ILE A 285 2.64 2.51 -26.43
N ARG A 286 2.78 2.61 -27.76
CA ARG A 286 2.84 3.89 -28.47
C ARG A 286 1.57 4.68 -28.16
N GLY A 287 1.77 5.91 -27.70
CA GLY A 287 0.69 6.85 -27.45
C GLY A 287 0.64 7.94 -28.51
N TYR A 288 0.37 9.17 -28.08
CA TYR A 288 -0.02 10.26 -28.99
C TYR A 288 0.67 11.57 -28.62
N ALA A 289 0.77 12.47 -29.60
CA ALA A 289 1.07 13.87 -29.36
C ALA A 289 -0.10 14.52 -28.61
N VAL A 290 0.21 15.23 -27.52
CA VAL A 290 -0.76 15.87 -26.64
C VAL A 290 -0.29 17.29 -26.34
N ARG A 291 -1.21 18.24 -26.46
CA ARG A 291 -1.01 19.60 -25.96
C ARG A 291 -1.37 19.66 -24.48
N THR A 292 -0.42 20.06 -23.64
CA THR A 292 -0.58 20.15 -22.18
C THR A 292 0.10 21.38 -21.61
N ILE A 293 0.14 21.52 -20.29
CA ILE A 293 0.89 22.56 -19.59
C ILE A 293 2.00 21.92 -18.74
N LEU A 294 3.21 22.45 -18.82
CA LEU A 294 4.37 21.98 -18.07
C LEU A 294 5.01 23.15 -17.29
N PRO A 295 5.62 22.89 -16.12
CA PRO A 295 6.37 23.93 -15.44
C PRO A 295 7.55 24.38 -16.32
N ALA A 296 7.85 25.68 -16.33
CA ALA A 296 8.96 26.22 -17.12
C ALA A 296 10.35 25.67 -16.71
N GLY A 297 10.46 25.11 -15.50
CA GLY A 297 11.63 24.39 -15.01
C GLY A 297 11.28 23.52 -13.81
N SER A 298 12.08 22.48 -13.53
CA SER A 298 11.82 21.51 -12.46
C SER A 298 12.41 21.89 -11.10
N ASN A 299 13.35 22.83 -11.06
CA ASN A 299 14.21 23.06 -9.90
C ASN A 299 13.94 24.38 -9.17
N GLN A 300 13.04 25.22 -9.69
CA GLN A 300 12.69 26.52 -9.09
C GLN A 300 11.21 26.82 -9.32
N PRO A 301 10.57 27.66 -8.46
CA PRO A 301 9.24 28.16 -8.73
C PRO A 301 9.18 28.89 -10.07
N GLY A 302 8.23 28.53 -10.92
CA GLY A 302 8.07 29.13 -12.24
C GLY A 302 6.67 28.95 -12.79
N PRO A 303 6.29 29.73 -13.81
CA PRO A 303 4.98 29.61 -14.44
C PRO A 303 4.86 28.29 -15.20
N PHE A 304 3.63 27.80 -15.34
CA PHE A 304 3.30 26.75 -16.29
C PHE A 304 3.20 27.35 -17.70
N ARG A 305 3.66 26.61 -18.70
CA ARG A 305 3.58 27.00 -20.11
C ARG A 305 2.93 25.90 -20.94
N PRO A 306 2.13 26.24 -21.97
CA PRO A 306 1.67 25.27 -22.94
C PRO A 306 2.86 24.57 -23.62
N ALA A 307 2.76 23.26 -23.82
CA ALA A 307 3.75 22.45 -24.51
C ALA A 307 3.05 21.32 -25.29
N ASP A 308 3.56 21.03 -26.48
CA ASP A 308 3.20 19.86 -27.25
C ASP A 308 4.21 18.76 -26.93
N VAL A 309 3.74 17.63 -26.39
CA VAL A 309 4.58 16.51 -25.95
C VAL A 309 4.02 15.19 -26.42
N GLU A 310 4.88 14.20 -26.63
CA GLU A 310 4.45 12.83 -26.91
C GLU A 310 4.35 12.05 -25.60
N TYR A 311 3.14 11.57 -25.28
CA TYR A 311 2.91 10.69 -24.14
C TYR A 311 2.57 9.29 -24.61
N HIS A 312 3.45 8.34 -24.29
CA HIS A 312 3.18 6.92 -24.40
C HIS A 312 2.29 6.42 -23.25
N VAL A 313 1.58 5.33 -23.48
CA VAL A 313 0.64 4.78 -22.49
C VAL A 313 1.32 3.63 -21.76
N ILE A 314 1.50 3.80 -20.45
CA ILE A 314 2.05 2.77 -19.56
C ILE A 314 0.91 1.94 -18.98
N PHE A 315 1.07 0.62 -19.02
CA PHE A 315 0.17 -0.33 -18.37
C PHE A 315 0.96 -1.23 -17.43
N THR A 316 0.46 -1.36 -16.21
CA THR A 316 1.02 -2.27 -15.20
C THR A 316 -0.09 -2.73 -14.28
N ALA A 317 0.05 -3.95 -13.77
CA ALA A 317 -0.85 -4.57 -12.81
C ALA A 317 -0.02 -5.43 -11.86
N GLU A 318 -0.43 -5.48 -10.60
CA GLU A 318 0.15 -6.34 -9.57
C GLU A 318 -0.96 -6.74 -8.61
N THR A 319 -0.70 -7.81 -7.88
CA THR A 319 -1.53 -8.26 -6.77
C THR A 319 -0.75 -8.18 -5.47
N HIS A 320 -1.40 -7.82 -4.37
CA HIS A 320 -0.77 -7.77 -3.05
C HIS A 320 -1.51 -8.69 -2.05
N ASN A 321 -1.72 -9.94 -2.48
CA ASN A 321 -2.69 -10.85 -1.88
C ASN A 321 -2.35 -11.25 -0.45
N PHE A 322 -1.15 -11.79 -0.22
CA PHE A 322 -0.79 -12.34 1.09
C PHE A 322 -0.81 -11.27 2.20
N PRO A 323 -0.17 -10.10 2.06
CA PRO A 323 -0.24 -9.08 3.10
C PRO A 323 -1.63 -8.47 3.28
N SER A 324 -2.43 -8.41 2.21
CA SER A 324 -3.84 -8.00 2.32
C SER A 324 -4.70 -9.03 3.05
N GLY A 325 -4.35 -10.31 3.00
CA GLY A 325 -4.97 -11.35 3.82
C GLY A 325 -4.64 -11.21 5.32
N VAL A 326 -3.48 -10.65 5.66
CA VAL A 326 -3.05 -10.44 7.05
C VAL A 326 -3.60 -9.13 7.62
N ALA A 327 -3.42 -8.03 6.89
CA ALA A 327 -3.87 -6.70 7.28
C ALA A 327 -4.40 -5.96 6.04
N PRO A 328 -5.71 -6.02 5.76
CA PRO A 328 -6.28 -5.60 4.48
C PRO A 328 -5.97 -4.16 4.09
N PHE A 329 -6.11 -3.22 5.03
CA PHE A 329 -5.89 -1.80 4.76
C PHE A 329 -4.43 -1.50 4.35
N PRO A 330 -3.41 -1.78 5.19
CA PRO A 330 -2.03 -1.53 4.79
C PRO A 330 -1.56 -2.42 3.63
N GLY A 331 -2.11 -3.64 3.48
CA GLY A 331 -1.84 -4.50 2.32
C GLY A 331 -2.29 -3.87 1.00
N ALA A 332 -3.52 -3.34 0.95
CA ALA A 332 -4.04 -2.66 -0.24
C ALA A 332 -3.33 -1.32 -0.50
N GLU A 333 -3.03 -0.55 0.56
CA GLU A 333 -2.30 0.72 0.47
C GLU A 333 -0.90 0.51 -0.12
N THR A 334 -0.15 -0.46 0.40
CA THR A 334 1.21 -0.74 -0.06
C THR A 334 1.24 -1.35 -1.45
N GLY A 335 0.26 -2.19 -1.81
CA GLY A 335 0.09 -2.68 -3.19
C GLY A 335 -0.16 -1.56 -4.19
N SER A 336 -1.10 -0.67 -3.88
CA SER A 336 -1.39 0.51 -4.73
C SER A 336 -0.18 1.44 -4.82
N GLY A 337 0.49 1.69 -3.69
CA GLY A 337 1.71 2.49 -3.63
C GLY A 337 2.87 1.87 -4.42
N GLY A 338 2.98 0.54 -4.44
CA GLY A 338 3.95 -0.20 -5.26
C GLY A 338 3.76 0.10 -6.74
N ARG A 339 2.53 -0.06 -7.25
CA ARG A 339 2.22 0.22 -8.66
C ARG A 339 2.45 1.66 -9.07
N ILE A 340 2.14 2.61 -8.20
CA ILE A 340 2.44 4.03 -8.44
C ILE A 340 3.96 4.24 -8.62
N ARG A 341 4.78 3.60 -7.79
CA ARG A 341 6.24 3.69 -7.89
C ARG A 341 6.78 3.03 -9.16
N ASP A 342 6.25 1.88 -9.56
CA ASP A 342 6.66 1.19 -10.78
C ASP A 342 6.40 2.03 -12.04
N VAL A 343 5.24 2.70 -12.10
CA VAL A 343 4.95 3.66 -13.18
C VAL A 343 5.94 4.83 -13.15
N HIS A 344 6.18 5.43 -11.98
CA HIS A 344 7.14 6.53 -11.86
C HIS A 344 8.57 6.11 -12.24
N ALA A 345 8.96 4.86 -11.95
CA ALA A 345 10.28 4.33 -12.22
C ALA A 345 10.45 3.79 -13.66
N THR A 346 9.39 3.76 -14.47
CA THR A 346 9.48 3.28 -15.85
C THR A 346 10.33 4.23 -16.71
N GLY A 347 11.33 3.70 -17.39
CA GLY A 347 12.28 4.45 -18.20
C GLY A 347 13.05 5.48 -17.39
N ARG A 348 12.78 6.77 -17.65
CA ARG A 348 13.41 7.91 -16.95
C ARG A 348 12.42 8.73 -16.15
N GLY A 349 11.21 8.20 -15.92
CA GLY A 349 10.11 8.92 -15.28
C GLY A 349 8.80 8.70 -16.02
N GLY A 350 7.82 8.09 -15.35
CA GLY A 350 6.44 8.00 -15.81
C GLY A 350 5.49 8.91 -15.02
N LEU A 351 4.30 9.15 -15.57
CA LEU A 351 3.25 9.94 -14.92
C LEU A 351 2.02 9.05 -14.69
N VAL A 352 1.66 8.83 -13.42
CA VAL A 352 0.43 8.11 -13.08
C VAL A 352 -0.77 8.99 -13.38
N ARG A 353 -1.75 8.44 -14.11
CA ARG A 353 -3.01 9.13 -14.48
C ARG A 353 -4.23 8.54 -13.79
N ILE A 354 -4.40 7.23 -13.92
CA ILE A 354 -5.57 6.49 -13.43
C ILE A 354 -5.07 5.21 -12.76
N GLY A 355 -5.64 4.88 -11.61
CA GLY A 355 -5.46 3.59 -10.94
C GLY A 355 -6.80 2.90 -10.78
N ILE A 356 -6.81 1.57 -10.91
CA ILE A 356 -7.99 0.72 -10.67
C ILE A 356 -7.57 -0.32 -9.64
N SER A 357 -8.37 -0.44 -8.57
CA SER A 357 -8.19 -1.47 -7.54
C SER A 357 -9.45 -2.32 -7.49
N ILE A 358 -9.28 -3.63 -7.56
CA ILE A 358 -10.38 -4.59 -7.57
C ILE A 358 -10.19 -5.51 -6.36
N GLY A 359 -11.17 -5.53 -5.48
CA GLY A 359 -11.24 -6.51 -4.40
C GLY A 359 -11.83 -7.83 -4.89
N PRO A 360 -11.69 -8.93 -4.13
CA PRO A 360 -12.42 -10.14 -4.45
C PRO A 360 -13.92 -9.84 -4.56
N PRO A 361 -14.65 -10.46 -5.51
CA PRO A 361 -16.10 -10.36 -5.52
C PRO A 361 -16.63 -10.81 -4.15
N LYS A 362 -17.73 -10.20 -3.68
CA LYS A 362 -18.44 -10.72 -2.50
C LYS A 362 -18.91 -12.14 -2.84
N VAL A 363 -18.13 -13.13 -2.43
CA VAL A 363 -18.61 -14.51 -2.35
C VAL A 363 -19.38 -14.56 -1.04
N GLU A 364 -20.71 -14.50 -1.11
CA GLU A 364 -21.53 -14.98 -0.01
C GLU A 364 -21.18 -16.46 0.15
N LEU A 365 -20.34 -16.76 1.13
CA LEU A 365 -20.19 -18.11 1.64
C LEU A 365 -21.54 -18.43 2.27
N GLY A 366 -22.44 -19.01 1.48
CA GLY A 366 -23.72 -19.50 1.97
C GLY A 366 -23.48 -20.34 3.21
N GLU A 367 -24.27 -20.10 4.25
CA GLU A 367 -24.25 -20.83 5.51
C GLU A 367 -24.27 -22.33 5.23
N ARG A 368 -23.11 -22.98 5.24
CA ARG A 368 -23.02 -24.42 5.43
C ARG A 368 -22.72 -24.61 6.90
N THR A 369 -23.79 -24.88 7.63
CA THR A 369 -23.78 -25.54 8.93
C THR A 369 -22.73 -26.64 8.90
N VAL A 370 -21.62 -26.42 9.60
CA VAL A 370 -20.70 -27.50 9.96
C VAL A 370 -21.44 -28.28 11.04
N GLN A 371 -22.16 -29.32 10.63
CA GLN A 371 -22.50 -30.40 11.56
C GLN A 371 -21.20 -31.14 11.83
N GLU A 372 -20.72 -31.03 13.06
CA GLU A 372 -19.68 -31.87 13.63
C GLU A 372 -20.07 -33.35 13.46
N ALA A 373 -19.09 -34.16 13.04
CA ALA A 373 -19.09 -35.61 13.16
C ALA A 373 -17.71 -36.04 13.64
#